data_AF-A0A6J2X2N1-F1
#
_entry.id   AF-A0A6J2X2N1-F1
#
_cell.length_a   1.000
_cell.length_b   1.000
_cell.length_c   1.000
_cell.angle_alpha   90.00
_cell.angle_beta   90.00
_cell.angle_gamma   90.00
#
_symmetry.space_group_name_H-M   'P 1'
#
loop_
_entity.id
_entity.type
_entity.pdbx_description
1 polymer ?
#
loop_
_entity_poly.entity_id
_entity_poly.type
_entity_poly.pdbx_seq_one_letter_code
_entity_poly.pdbx_strand_id
1 'polypeptide(L)'
;YGSVSPRTSWGKLVTIIYALIGIPLMLLYLSTTGDVLARSFRRLYGKLCGSKTNPQIPQQQIQQRCACSNTVRVPVTLCLVIVLAYICSGAMLFHRLENWSLLEGSYFCFTSLGTIGFGDLLPGQKADEVSLCACSAYILTGMALVAMCFSLVQDEVIALLRYIGASCSKNTPKIKNDEEAVTSLPGS
;
A
#
# COMPACT_ATOMS: atom_id res chain seq x y z
N TYR A 1 15.66 12.05 7.89
CA TYR A 1 15.95 12.65 9.21
C TYR A 1 16.80 13.91 9.15
N GLY A 2 17.76 14.08 8.24
CA GLY A 2 18.37 15.42 7.98
C GLY A 2 19.25 16.00 9.09
N SER A 3 19.29 15.39 10.27
CA SER A 3 20.16 15.75 11.40
C SER A 3 21.65 15.70 11.05
N VAL A 4 22.03 14.83 10.12
CA VAL A 4 23.37 14.76 9.52
C VAL A 4 23.25 15.05 8.02
N SER A 5 24.03 16.02 7.55
CA SER A 5 24.04 16.44 6.14
C SER A 5 25.47 16.72 5.65
N PRO A 6 25.79 16.43 4.37
CA PRO A 6 27.12 16.65 3.82
C PRO A 6 27.44 18.14 3.74
N ARG A 7 28.50 18.56 4.43
CA ARG A 7 28.96 19.96 4.43
C ARG A 7 29.92 20.26 3.27
N THR A 8 30.70 19.28 2.82
CA THR A 8 31.71 19.44 1.76
C THR A 8 31.10 19.39 0.36
N SER A 9 31.70 20.09 -0.60
CA SER A 9 31.25 20.08 -2.01
C SER A 9 31.27 18.67 -2.61
N TRP A 10 32.34 17.91 -2.36
CA TRP A 10 32.44 16.51 -2.78
C TRP A 10 31.40 15.62 -2.10
N GLY A 11 31.14 15.81 -0.81
CA GLY A 11 30.12 15.07 -0.08
C GLY A 11 28.74 15.27 -0.69
N LYS A 12 28.39 16.51 -1.06
CA LYS A 12 27.13 16.83 -1.74
C LYS A 12 27.01 16.12 -3.10
N LEU A 13 28.07 16.12 -3.90
CA LEU A 13 28.09 15.44 -5.21
C LEU A 13 27.88 13.93 -5.05
N VAL A 14 28.59 13.30 -4.11
CA VAL A 14 28.45 11.86 -3.82
C VAL A 14 27.02 11.54 -3.36
N THR A 15 26.42 12.38 -2.51
CA THR A 15 25.03 12.19 -2.07
C THR A 15 24.03 12.25 -3.22
N ILE A 16 24.24 13.13 -4.21
CA ILE A 16 23.38 13.20 -5.41
C ILE A 16 23.46 11.88 -6.19
N ILE A 17 24.66 11.39 -6.48
CA ILE A 17 24.86 10.13 -7.22
C ILE A 17 24.27 8.94 -6.45
N TYR A 18 24.49 8.90 -5.12
CA TYR A 18 23.93 7.88 -4.25
C TYR A 18 22.39 7.88 -4.28
N ALA A 19 21.75 9.05 -4.23
CA ALA A 19 20.29 9.16 -4.30
C ALA A 19 19.73 8.73 -5.67
N LEU A 20 20.42 9.06 -6.77
CA LEU A 20 20.00 8.68 -8.12
C LEU A 20 19.96 7.16 -8.33
N ILE A 21 20.88 6.41 -7.71
CA ILE A 21 20.90 4.95 -7.79
C ILE A 21 20.02 4.33 -6.70
N GLY A 22 20.05 4.90 -5.49
CA GLY A 22 19.37 4.38 -4.32
C GLY A 22 17.85 4.49 -4.41
N ILE A 23 17.29 5.61 -4.89
CA ILE A 23 15.84 5.79 -4.98
C ILE A 23 15.20 4.75 -5.92
N PRO A 24 15.67 4.54 -7.16
CA PRO A 24 15.15 3.47 -8.02
C PRO A 24 15.26 2.08 -7.41
N LEU A 25 16.40 1.77 -6.78
CA LEU A 25 16.62 0.48 -6.13
C LEU A 25 15.63 0.28 -4.96
N MET A 26 15.42 1.31 -4.16
CA MET A 26 14.43 1.31 -3.07
C MET A 26 13.02 1.12 -3.61
N LEU A 27 12.63 1.81 -4.69
CA LEU A 27 11.32 1.63 -5.33
C LEU A 27 11.14 0.20 -5.86
N LEU A 28 12.17 -0.39 -6.46
CA LEU A 28 12.15 -1.78 -6.92
C LEU A 28 12.00 -2.75 -5.73
N TYR A 29 12.73 -2.52 -4.65
CA TYR A 29 12.60 -3.30 -3.42
C TYR A 29 11.18 -3.22 -2.84
N LEU A 30 10.60 -2.02 -2.79
CA LEU A 30 9.25 -1.80 -2.28
C LEU A 30 8.19 -2.47 -3.15
N SER A 31 8.34 -2.42 -4.48
CA SER A 31 7.44 -3.09 -5.42
C SER A 31 7.47 -4.61 -5.23
N THR A 32 8.66 -5.20 -5.19
CA THR A 32 8.83 -6.65 -5.03
C THR A 32 8.36 -7.15 -3.66
N THR A 33 8.77 -6.47 -2.58
CA THR A 33 8.40 -6.87 -1.22
C THR A 33 6.93 -6.58 -0.95
N GLY A 34 6.41 -5.44 -1.39
CA GLY A 34 4.99 -5.07 -1.27
C GLY A 34 4.07 -6.10 -1.93
N ASP A 35 4.41 -6.56 -3.13
CA ASP A 35 3.66 -7.61 -3.84
C ASP A 35 3.67 -8.95 -3.11
N VAL A 36 4.84 -9.38 -2.62
CA VAL A 36 4.96 -10.62 -1.84
C VAL A 36 4.15 -10.53 -0.56
N LEU A 37 4.20 -9.38 0.13
CA LEU A 37 3.44 -9.13 1.35
C LEU A 37 1.93 -9.11 1.06
N ALA A 38 1.49 -8.47 -0.03
CA ALA A 38 0.09 -8.42 -0.44
C ALA A 38 -0.47 -9.82 -0.75
N ARG A 39 0.32 -10.65 -1.45
CA ARG A 39 -0.05 -12.05 -1.74
C ARG A 39 -0.14 -12.88 -0.46
N SER A 40 0.85 -12.74 0.42
CA SER A 40 0.88 -13.43 1.71
C SER A 40 -0.33 -13.03 2.57
N PHE A 41 -0.64 -11.74 2.57
CA PHE A 41 -1.76 -11.17 3.29
C PHE A 41 -3.11 -11.70 2.78
N ARG A 42 -3.35 -11.64 1.47
CA ARG A 42 -4.57 -12.18 0.84
C ARG A 42 -4.73 -13.68 1.12
N ARG A 43 -3.64 -14.45 1.15
CA ARG A 43 -3.66 -15.87 1.52
C ARG A 43 -4.02 -16.08 3.00
N LEU A 44 -3.42 -15.30 3.91
CA LEU A 44 -3.71 -15.39 5.34
C LEU A 44 -5.16 -15.02 5.64
N TYR A 45 -5.64 -13.91 5.08
CA TYR A 45 -7.03 -13.47 5.21
C TYR A 45 -8.01 -14.48 4.59
N GLY A 46 -7.67 -15.04 3.43
CA GLY A 46 -8.46 -16.11 2.80
C GLY A 46 -8.53 -17.39 3.66
N LYS A 47 -7.47 -17.72 4.41
CA LYS A 47 -7.51 -18.83 5.38
C LYS A 47 -8.39 -18.51 6.61
N LEU A 48 -8.29 -17.28 7.14
CA LEU A 48 -9.10 -16.86 8.30
C LEU A 48 -10.61 -16.76 7.95
N CYS A 49 -10.94 -16.30 6.75
CA CYS A 49 -12.33 -16.22 6.27
C CYS A 49 -12.82 -17.53 5.62
N GLY A 50 -11.92 -18.43 5.22
CA GLY A 50 -12.23 -19.71 4.55
C GLY A 50 -12.92 -20.75 5.43
N SER A 51 -13.05 -20.51 6.74
CA SER A 51 -13.81 -21.38 7.64
C SER A 51 -15.33 -21.16 7.63
N LYS A 52 -15.86 -20.27 6.77
CA LYS A 52 -17.32 -20.11 6.61
C LYS A 52 -17.77 -20.32 5.16
N THR A 53 -17.61 -21.54 4.66
CA THR A 53 -18.34 -21.99 3.46
C THR A 53 -19.16 -23.22 3.82
N ASN A 54 -20.48 -23.06 3.82
CA ASN A 54 -21.45 -24.15 3.89
C ASN A 54 -21.24 -25.09 2.67
N PRO A 55 -20.99 -26.40 2.84
CA PRO A 55 -20.60 -27.27 1.74
C PRO A 55 -21.80 -27.94 1.07
N GLN A 56 -22.35 -27.36 0.00
CA GLN A 56 -23.15 -28.10 -0.98
C GLN A 56 -23.14 -27.40 -2.35
N ILE A 57 -22.12 -27.67 -3.19
CA ILE A 57 -22.29 -27.76 -4.66
C ILE A 57 -21.32 -28.83 -5.19
N PRO A 58 -21.78 -29.86 -5.94
CA PRO A 58 -20.92 -30.92 -6.47
C PRO A 58 -20.03 -30.46 -7.63
N GLN A 59 -18.84 -31.05 -7.69
CA GLN A 59 -17.80 -30.86 -8.70
C GLN A 59 -18.24 -31.39 -10.08
N GLN A 60 -18.03 -30.63 -11.18
CA GLN A 60 -17.40 -31.14 -12.44
C GLN A 60 -17.67 -30.35 -13.73
N GLN A 61 -18.50 -29.30 -13.80
CA GLN A 61 -18.87 -28.76 -15.12
C GLN A 61 -18.30 -27.37 -15.44
N ILE A 62 -17.34 -27.40 -16.39
CA ILE A 62 -16.86 -26.33 -17.29
C ILE A 62 -15.60 -25.58 -16.81
N GLN A 63 -14.47 -26.03 -17.34
CA GLN A 63 -13.12 -25.45 -17.35
C GLN A 63 -13.02 -24.00 -17.93
N GLN A 64 -14.12 -23.23 -18.04
CA GLN A 64 -14.24 -22.13 -19.01
C GLN A 64 -15.27 -21.03 -18.71
N ARG A 65 -15.42 -20.56 -17.47
CA ARG A 65 -16.19 -19.32 -17.21
C ARG A 65 -15.44 -18.37 -16.28
N CYS A 66 -14.40 -17.75 -16.86
CA CYS A 66 -13.55 -16.70 -16.29
C CYS A 66 -12.84 -17.11 -15.00
N ALA A 67 -11.50 -17.12 -15.02
CA ALA A 67 -10.68 -17.05 -13.82
C ALA A 67 -10.88 -15.69 -13.13
N CYS A 68 -12.11 -15.37 -12.70
CA CYS A 68 -12.32 -14.30 -11.76
C CYS A 68 -11.89 -14.86 -10.42
N SER A 69 -10.57 -14.74 -10.20
CA SER A 69 -9.93 -14.74 -8.90
C SER A 69 -10.95 -14.31 -7.86
N ASN A 70 -11.21 -15.17 -6.86
CA ASN A 70 -11.84 -14.73 -5.62
C ASN A 70 -10.88 -13.70 -4.99
N THR A 71 -10.90 -12.49 -5.52
CA THR A 71 -10.25 -11.32 -4.97
C THR A 71 -11.08 -10.97 -3.75
N VAL A 72 -10.78 -11.65 -2.65
CA VAL A 72 -11.27 -11.25 -1.35
C VAL A 72 -10.82 -9.80 -1.19
N ARG A 73 -11.74 -8.87 -1.40
CA ARG A 73 -11.46 -7.44 -1.29
C ARG A 73 -11.10 -7.18 0.15
N VAL A 74 -9.82 -6.90 0.36
CA VAL A 74 -9.31 -6.57 1.67
C VAL A 74 -9.79 -5.15 1.97
N PRO A 75 -10.64 -4.93 2.99
CA PRO A 75 -11.13 -3.59 3.26
C PRO A 75 -9.98 -2.70 3.76
N VAL A 76 -10.02 -1.42 3.38
CA VAL A 76 -9.03 -0.40 3.80
C VAL A 76 -8.88 -0.35 5.33
N THR A 77 -9.96 -0.61 6.08
CA THR A 77 -9.95 -0.71 7.54
C THR A 77 -8.93 -1.73 8.05
N LEU A 78 -8.78 -2.85 7.35
CA LEU A 78 -7.85 -3.90 7.74
C LEU A 78 -6.40 -3.45 7.55
N CYS A 79 -6.10 -2.74 6.46
CA CYS A 79 -4.78 -2.11 6.23
C CYS A 79 -4.43 -1.15 7.37
N LEU A 80 -5.40 -0.32 7.79
CA LEU A 80 -5.22 0.62 8.90
C LEU A 80 -4.91 -0.12 10.20
N VAL A 81 -5.67 -1.19 10.53
CA VAL A 81 -5.42 -2.02 11.71
C VAL A 81 -4.03 -2.65 11.69
N ILE A 82 -3.57 -3.14 10.54
CA ILE A 82 -2.24 -3.75 10.38
C ILE A 82 -1.14 -2.71 10.59
N VAL A 83 -1.27 -1.52 10.00
CA VAL A 83 -0.31 -0.43 10.20
C VAL A 83 -0.27 0.00 11.66
N LEU A 84 -1.42 0.12 12.33
CA LEU A 84 -1.48 0.45 13.75
C LEU A 84 -0.82 -0.64 14.61
N ALA A 85 -1.12 -1.91 14.36
CA ALA A 85 -0.48 -3.02 15.06
C ALA A 85 1.04 -3.03 14.86
N TYR A 86 1.51 -2.68 13.65
CA TYR A 86 2.92 -2.57 13.31
C TYR A 86 3.60 -1.38 14.02
N ILE A 87 2.92 -0.25 14.18
CA ILE A 87 3.41 0.89 14.97
C ILE A 87 3.51 0.50 16.46
N CYS A 88 2.50 -0.19 17.00
CA CYS A 88 2.52 -0.67 18.39
C CYS A 88 3.67 -1.67 18.63
N SER A 89 3.95 -2.57 17.68
CA SER A 89 5.07 -3.51 17.80
C SER A 89 6.42 -2.80 17.76
N GLY A 90 6.57 -1.77 16.92
CA GLY A 90 7.75 -0.90 16.89
C GLY A 90 7.94 -0.12 18.19
N ALA A 91 6.88 0.46 18.74
CA ALA A 91 6.94 1.16 20.02
C ALA A 91 7.42 0.25 21.16
N MET A 92 6.94 -1.00 21.21
CA MET A 92 7.41 -1.98 22.19
C MET A 92 8.86 -2.41 21.94
N LEU A 93 9.28 -2.56 20.68
CA LEU A 93 10.66 -2.89 20.32
C LEU A 93 11.62 -1.78 20.77
N PHE A 94 11.36 -0.53 20.42
CA PHE A 94 12.22 0.60 20.79
C PHE A 94 12.13 0.96 22.28
N HIS A 95 11.02 0.68 22.95
CA HIS A 95 10.96 0.74 24.41
C HIS A 95 11.99 -0.20 25.06
N ARG A 96 12.19 -1.40 24.51
CA ARG A 96 13.18 -2.37 25.02
C ARG A 96 14.61 -2.02 24.64
N LEU A 97 14.83 -1.51 23.43
CA LEU A 97 16.17 -1.20 22.92
C LEU A 97 16.72 0.12 23.49
N GLU A 98 15.93 1.19 23.48
CA GLU A 98 16.39 2.55 23.79
C GLU A 98 15.86 3.08 25.13
N ASN A 99 15.02 2.31 25.83
CA ASN A 99 14.30 2.73 27.05
C ASN A 99 13.40 3.98 26.84
N TRP A 100 12.92 4.17 25.61
CA TRP A 100 11.96 5.24 25.29
C TRP A 100 10.58 4.95 25.87
N SER A 101 9.79 5.98 26.15
CA SER A 101 8.37 5.80 26.45
C SER A 101 7.62 5.19 25.25
N LEU A 102 6.49 4.51 25.51
CA LEU A 102 5.66 3.97 24.41
C LEU A 102 5.17 5.07 23.47
N LEU A 103 4.96 6.29 23.98
CA LEU A 103 4.58 7.44 23.19
C LEU A 103 5.71 7.86 22.24
N GLU A 104 6.94 8.03 22.73
CA GLU A 104 8.12 8.36 21.92
C GLU A 104 8.40 7.29 20.86
N GLY A 105 8.33 6.01 21.24
CA GLY A 105 8.50 4.90 20.31
C GLY A 105 7.42 4.89 19.21
N SER A 106 6.16 5.08 19.58
CA SER A 106 5.07 5.15 18.59
C SER A 106 5.16 6.39 17.68
N TYR A 107 5.57 7.54 18.23
CA TYR A 107 5.80 8.78 17.50
C TYR A 107 6.94 8.62 16.49
N PHE A 108 8.06 8.01 16.91
CA PHE A 108 9.16 7.67 16.02
C PHE A 108 8.69 6.76 14.89
N CYS A 109 8.02 5.64 15.19
CA CYS A 109 7.54 4.71 14.17
C CYS A 109 6.57 5.40 13.18
N PHE A 110 5.61 6.19 13.67
CA PHE A 110 4.65 6.90 12.82
C PHE A 110 5.33 7.93 11.92
N THR A 111 6.19 8.79 12.46
CA THR A 111 6.88 9.83 11.68
C THR A 111 7.85 9.24 10.67
N SER A 112 8.44 8.08 10.99
CA SER A 112 9.34 7.35 10.11
C SER A 112 8.60 6.71 8.93
N LEU A 113 7.55 5.93 9.21
CA LEU A 113 6.76 5.22 8.20
C LEU A 113 5.90 6.16 7.36
N GLY A 114 5.40 7.24 7.98
CA GLY A 114 4.73 8.33 7.27
C GLY A 114 5.68 9.18 6.43
N THR A 115 6.98 8.87 6.42
CA THR A 115 8.04 9.62 5.72
C THR A 115 8.12 11.11 6.09
N ILE A 116 7.52 11.50 7.23
CA ILE A 116 7.60 12.85 7.79
C ILE A 116 9.03 13.13 8.23
N GLY A 117 9.60 12.18 8.98
CA GLY A 117 11.04 12.09 9.21
C GLY A 117 11.70 13.28 9.91
N PHE A 118 11.05 13.88 10.92
CA PHE A 118 11.56 15.04 11.68
C PHE A 118 13.00 14.86 12.18
N GLY A 119 13.34 13.66 12.65
CA GLY A 119 14.71 13.33 13.05
C GLY A 119 15.11 13.96 14.39
N ASP A 120 14.12 14.27 15.21
CA ASP A 120 14.24 14.67 16.61
C ASP A 120 14.52 13.47 17.53
N LEU A 121 13.94 12.31 17.22
CA LEU A 121 14.21 11.04 17.88
C LEU A 121 14.83 10.06 16.88
N LEU A 122 16.01 9.51 17.20
CA LEU A 122 16.66 8.45 16.40
C LEU A 122 17.29 7.41 17.33
N PRO A 123 17.16 6.12 17.00
CA PRO A 123 17.86 5.06 17.72
C PRO A 123 19.38 5.11 17.45
N GLY A 124 20.18 4.57 18.37
CA GLY A 124 21.63 4.50 18.23
C GLY A 124 22.40 5.73 18.73
N GLN A 125 21.73 6.70 19.37
CA GLN A 125 22.43 7.84 20.00
C GLN A 125 23.37 7.39 21.14
N LYS A 126 23.06 6.27 21.80
CA LYS A 126 23.89 5.67 22.87
C LYS A 126 24.83 4.56 22.36
N ALA A 127 25.20 4.59 21.08
CA ALA A 127 26.20 3.73 20.45
C ALA A 127 25.94 2.21 20.58
N ASP A 128 24.67 1.79 20.49
CA ASP A 128 24.34 0.37 20.30
C ASP A 128 24.11 0.09 18.80
N GLU A 129 25.03 -0.67 18.20
CA GLU A 129 24.95 -1.09 16.79
C GLU A 129 23.72 -1.96 16.53
N VAL A 130 23.26 -2.71 17.55
CA VAL A 130 22.09 -3.58 17.45
C VAL A 130 20.82 -2.75 17.25
N SER A 131 20.71 -1.60 17.93
CA SER A 131 19.57 -0.68 17.80
C SER A 131 19.46 -0.08 16.39
N LEU A 132 20.58 0.28 15.78
CA LEU A 132 20.64 0.79 14.40
C LEU A 132 20.25 -0.29 13.38
N CYS A 133 20.76 -1.51 13.56
CA CYS A 133 20.40 -2.65 12.70
C CYS A 133 18.91 -2.97 12.81
N ALA A 134 18.39 -3.09 14.04
CA ALA A 134 16.97 -3.32 14.30
C ALA A 134 16.09 -2.21 13.70
N CYS A 135 16.52 -0.95 13.82
CA CYS A 135 15.82 0.18 13.24
C CYS A 135 15.77 0.12 11.72
N SER A 136 16.91 -0.10 11.06
CA SER A 136 16.94 -0.18 9.60
C SER A 136 16.10 -1.32 9.06
N ALA A 137 16.18 -2.51 9.67
CA ALA A 137 15.34 -3.67 9.32
C ALA A 137 13.85 -3.41 9.55
N TYR A 138 13.49 -2.75 10.66
CA TYR A 138 12.12 -2.35 10.96
C TYR A 138 11.62 -1.35 9.91
N ILE A 139 12.33 -0.24 9.66
CA ILE A 139 11.89 0.76 8.67
C ILE A 139 11.78 0.16 7.26
N LEU A 140 12.70 -0.70 6.84
CA LEU A 140 12.62 -1.37 5.54
C LEU A 140 11.36 -2.24 5.42
N THR A 141 11.07 -3.06 6.44
CA THR A 141 9.89 -3.92 6.49
C THR A 141 8.60 -3.09 6.53
N GLY A 142 8.59 -2.02 7.33
CA GLY A 142 7.45 -1.13 7.46
C GLY A 142 7.15 -0.34 6.20
N MET A 143 8.18 0.11 5.47
CA MET A 143 7.98 0.75 4.16
C MET A 143 7.38 -0.22 3.14
N ALA A 144 7.76 -1.50 3.16
CA ALA A 144 7.11 -2.52 2.32
C ALA A 144 5.64 -2.76 2.70
N LEU A 145 5.31 -2.71 4.00
CA LEU A 145 3.93 -2.79 4.50
C LEU A 145 3.10 -1.58 4.04
N VAL A 146 3.66 -0.38 4.12
CA VAL A 146 3.03 0.84 3.61
C VAL A 146 2.83 0.77 2.10
N ALA A 147 3.82 0.29 1.33
CA ALA A 147 3.69 0.08 -0.12
C ALA A 147 2.54 -0.88 -0.46
N MET A 148 2.42 -2.01 0.26
CA MET A 148 1.30 -2.94 0.13
C MET A 148 -0.05 -2.27 0.41
N CYS A 149 -0.13 -1.45 1.48
CA CYS A 149 -1.33 -0.71 1.81
C CYS A 149 -1.72 0.26 0.69
N PHE A 150 -0.76 0.97 0.10
CA PHE A 150 -0.99 1.84 -1.06
C PHE A 150 -1.53 1.08 -2.26
N SER A 151 -0.96 -0.09 -2.59
CA SER A 151 -1.47 -0.93 -3.69
C SER A 151 -2.91 -1.37 -3.45
N LEU A 152 -3.27 -1.75 -2.22
CA LEU A 152 -4.64 -2.14 -1.88
C LEU A 152 -5.63 -0.97 -1.95
N VAL A 153 -5.24 0.21 -1.45
CA VAL A 153 -6.06 1.42 -1.55
C VAL A 153 -6.24 1.81 -3.01
N GLN A 154 -5.19 1.74 -3.81
CA GLN A 154 -5.24 2.02 -5.25
C GLN A 154 -6.24 1.10 -5.97
N ASP A 155 -6.21 -0.22 -5.69
CA ASP A 155 -7.16 -1.19 -6.26
C ASP A 155 -8.62 -0.80 -5.95
N GLU A 156 -8.91 -0.43 -4.69
CA GLU A 156 -10.27 -0.07 -4.26
C GLU A 156 -10.74 1.28 -4.84
N VAL A 157 -9.85 2.28 -4.87
CA VAL A 157 -10.14 3.58 -5.49
C VAL A 157 -10.43 3.41 -6.99
N ILE A 158 -9.65 2.60 -7.71
CA ILE A 158 -9.90 2.31 -9.13
C ILE A 158 -11.24 1.59 -9.31
N ALA A 159 -11.60 0.66 -8.41
CA ALA A 159 -12.89 -0.01 -8.45
C ALA A 159 -14.06 0.97 -8.23
N LEU A 160 -13.93 1.89 -7.28
CA LEU A 160 -14.92 2.93 -7.02
C LEU A 160 -15.07 3.89 -8.21
N LEU A 161 -13.97 4.34 -8.81
CA LEU A 161 -14.00 5.20 -9.99
C LEU A 161 -14.71 4.53 -11.18
N ARG A 162 -14.46 3.23 -11.40
CA ARG A 162 -15.15 2.45 -12.43
C ARG A 162 -16.64 2.30 -12.14
N TYR A 163 -17.01 2.10 -10.87
CA TYR A 163 -18.42 2.02 -10.44
C TYR A 163 -19.16 3.33 -10.68
N ILE A 164 -18.55 4.46 -10.30
CA ILE A 164 -19.11 5.80 -10.51
C ILE A 164 -19.22 6.09 -12.02
N GLY A 165 -18.15 5.84 -12.79
CA GLY A 165 -18.13 6.08 -14.24
C GLY A 165 -19.22 5.29 -14.99
N ALA A 166 -19.43 4.02 -14.63
CA ALA A 166 -20.51 3.20 -15.19
C ALA A 166 -21.91 3.70 -14.80
N SER A 167 -22.07 4.26 -13.60
CA SER A 167 -23.34 4.83 -13.13
C SER A 167 -23.66 6.16 -13.82
N CYS A 168 -22.65 7.01 -14.04
CA CYS A 168 -22.79 8.25 -14.82
C CYS A 168 -23.12 7.95 -16.29
N SER A 169 -22.48 6.95 -16.90
CA SER A 169 -22.76 6.56 -18.30
C SER A 169 -24.21 6.09 -18.50
N LYS A 170 -24.78 5.36 -17.53
CA LYS A 170 -26.17 4.90 -17.58
C LYS A 170 -27.20 6.02 -17.39
N ASN A 171 -26.84 7.12 -16.74
CA ASN A 171 -27.72 8.26 -16.51
C ASN A 171 -27.64 9.35 -17.60
N THR A 172 -26.88 9.12 -18.68
CA THR A 172 -26.91 10.00 -19.85
C THR A 172 -28.26 9.79 -20.57
N PRO A 173 -29.15 10.81 -20.66
CA PRO A 173 -30.37 10.68 -21.44
C PRO A 173 -29.97 10.39 -22.89
N LYS A 174 -30.50 9.32 -23.49
CA LYS A 174 -30.46 9.12 -24.94
C LYS A 174 -31.14 10.35 -25.57
N ILE A 175 -30.35 11.33 -26.02
CA ILE A 175 -30.81 12.25 -27.06
C ILE A 175 -30.88 11.37 -28.31
N LYS A 176 -32.07 10.81 -28.51
CA LYS A 176 -32.44 10.11 -29.73
C LYS A 176 -32.47 11.21 -30.79
N ASN A 177 -31.46 11.25 -31.65
CA ASN A 177 -31.50 12.09 -32.84
C ASN A 177 -32.62 11.54 -33.73
N ASP A 178 -33.80 12.12 -33.61
CA ASP A 178 -34.93 11.92 -34.50
C ASP A 178 -34.69 12.69 -35.82
N GLU A 179 -33.51 12.51 -36.43
CA GLU A 179 -33.08 13.24 -37.64
C GLU A 179 -32.79 12.29 -38.81
N GLU A 180 -33.53 11.18 -38.91
CA GLU A 180 -33.49 10.29 -40.09
C GLU A 180 -34.89 9.89 -40.61
N ALA A 181 -35.95 10.58 -40.17
CA ALA A 181 -37.33 10.32 -40.61
C ALA A 181 -37.93 11.41 -41.53
N VAL A 182 -37.17 12.44 -41.93
CA VAL A 182 -37.71 13.56 -42.74
C VAL A 182 -37.35 13.47 -44.23
N THR A 183 -36.45 12.56 -44.64
CA THR A 183 -36.01 12.49 -46.05
C THR A 183 -36.87 11.60 -46.96
N SER A 184 -38.00 11.06 -46.47
CA SER A 184 -38.92 10.25 -47.29
C SER A 184 -40.31 10.88 -47.38
N LEU A 185 -40.43 11.97 -48.15
CA LEU A 185 -41.71 12.32 -48.79
C LEU A 185 -41.55 12.38 -50.32
N PRO A 186 -42.49 11.80 -51.09
CA PRO A 186 -42.48 11.83 -52.54
C PRO A 186 -43.14 13.13 -53.05
N GLY A 187 -42.41 13.92 -53.84
CA GLY A 187 -42.99 14.86 -54.82
C GLY A 187 -42.73 14.25 -56.20
N SER A 188 -43.78 13.76 -56.88
CA SER A 188 -44.59 14.50 -57.87
C SER A 188 -43.77 14.89 -59.10
#